data_AF-A0A1G9E7C9-F1
#
_entry.id   AF-A0A1G9E7C9-F1
#
_cell.length_a   1.000
_cell.length_b   1.000
_cell.length_c   1.000
_cell.angle_alpha   90.00
_cell.angle_beta   90.00
_cell.angle_gamma   90.00
#
_symmetry.space_group_name_H-M   'P 1'
#
loop_
_entity.id
_entity.type
_entity.pdbx_description
1 polymer ?
#
loop_
_entity_poly.entity_id
_entity_poly.type
_entity_poly.pdbx_seq_one_letter_code
_entity_poly.pdbx_strand_id
1 'polypeptide(L)'
;MFESKNYSGWIYGNEKYQKWTQIFPNKKKYQFFNPIWQNNGHISALKNVMKLENDALFKSYIIFSERFTLKKITLQSENVKVIKTNRLIPNVKRDIVESSKILSPEQVQVIYKVLGRYALADEVTKQAHIAAVKAKV
;
A
#
# COMPACT_ATOMS: atom_id res chain seq x y z
N MET A 1 -5.31 1.96 -0.48
CA MET A 1 -4.45 0.79 -0.18
C MET A 1 -3.58 1.07 1.01
N PHE A 2 -3.48 0.12 1.94
CA PHE A 2 -2.60 0.18 3.09
C PHE A 2 -1.58 -0.95 3.00
N GLU A 3 -0.30 -0.61 3.13
CA GLU A 3 0.81 -1.57 3.16
C GLU A 3 1.57 -1.35 4.46
N SER A 4 1.48 -2.31 5.38
CA SER A 4 2.11 -2.24 6.69
C SER A 4 3.42 -3.03 6.69
N LYS A 5 4.51 -2.38 7.07
CA LYS A 5 5.85 -2.97 7.13
C LYS A 5 6.40 -2.97 8.55
N ASN A 6 6.64 -4.15 9.09
CA ASN A 6 7.28 -4.34 10.38
C ASN A 6 8.81 -4.32 10.27
N TYR A 7 9.37 -3.18 9.88
CA TYR A 7 10.81 -2.94 9.80
C TYR A 7 11.29 -2.00 10.91
N SER A 8 12.59 -2.07 11.20
CA SER A 8 13.30 -1.24 12.18
C SER A 8 14.57 -0.63 11.59
N GLY A 9 15.27 0.24 12.33
CA GLY A 9 16.50 0.88 11.85
C GLY A 9 16.23 2.09 10.97
N TRP A 10 17.00 2.26 9.90
CA TRP A 10 16.88 3.36 8.93
C TRP A 10 16.47 2.82 7.57
N ILE A 11 15.64 3.56 6.85
CA ILE A 11 15.10 3.21 5.54
C ILE A 11 15.39 4.38 4.64
N TYR A 12 15.92 4.02 3.48
CA TYR A 12 16.24 4.90 2.39
C TYR A 12 15.45 4.42 1.17
N GLY A 13 14.64 5.32 0.63
CA GLY A 13 13.72 4.99 -0.44
C GLY A 13 13.57 6.13 -1.43
N ASN A 14 13.37 5.78 -2.69
CA ASN A 14 12.88 6.69 -3.69
C ASN A 14 11.71 5.99 -4.38
N GLU A 15 10.62 6.72 -4.57
CA GLU A 15 9.44 6.21 -5.26
C GLU A 15 9.76 5.61 -6.63
N LYS A 16 10.74 6.17 -7.36
CA LYS A 16 11.14 5.70 -8.70
C LYS A 16 11.94 4.40 -8.71
N TYR A 17 12.49 3.98 -7.58
CA TYR A 17 13.34 2.79 -7.52
C TYR A 17 12.55 1.56 -7.09
N GLN A 18 12.78 0.44 -7.78
CA GLN A 18 12.10 -0.83 -7.52
C GLN A 18 12.41 -1.41 -6.13
N LYS A 19 13.58 -1.10 -5.57
CA LYS A 19 14.02 -1.57 -4.26
C LYS A 19 14.35 -0.40 -3.35
N TRP A 20 14.00 -0.54 -2.08
CA TRP A 20 14.42 0.32 -0.99
C TRP A 20 15.47 -0.37 -0.14
N THR A 21 16.19 0.40 0.67
CA THR A 21 17.27 -0.12 1.51
C THR A 21 16.97 0.15 2.98
N GLN A 22 17.08 -0.90 3.79
CA GLN A 22 17.10 -0.85 5.24
C GLN A 22 18.54 -0.92 5.74
N ILE A 23 18.88 -0.10 6.73
CA ILE A 23 20.19 -0.06 7.38
C ILE A 23 19.99 -0.14 8.89
N PHE A 24 20.67 -1.08 9.54
CA PHE A 24 20.65 -1.25 10.99
C PHE A 24 21.79 -0.46 11.66
N PRO A 25 21.73 -0.23 13.00
CA PRO A 25 22.80 0.46 13.74
C PRO A 25 24.19 -0.19 13.57
N ASN A 26 24.22 -1.52 13.43
CA ASN A 26 25.44 -2.28 13.13
C ASN A 26 25.91 -2.18 11.68
N LYS A 27 25.39 -1.23 10.90
CA LYS A 27 25.68 -0.95 9.49
C LYS A 27 25.29 -2.05 8.50
N LYS A 28 24.66 -3.15 8.94
CA LYS A 28 24.12 -4.17 8.02
C LYS A 28 23.03 -3.54 7.16
N LYS A 29 23.08 -3.83 5.84
CA LYS A 29 22.14 -3.30 4.85
C LYS A 29 21.36 -4.45 4.22
N TYR A 30 20.07 -4.23 4.03
CA TYR A 30 19.19 -5.17 3.35
C TYR A 30 18.33 -4.41 2.35
N GLN A 31 18.16 -4.98 1.17
CA GLN A 31 17.24 -4.43 0.18
C GLN A 31 15.92 -5.18 0.25
N PHE A 32 14.84 -4.44 0.08
CA PHE A 32 13.49 -5.01 -0.04
C PHE A 32 12.75 -4.30 -1.16
N PHE A 33 11.74 -4.97 -1.70
CA PHE A 33 10.95 -4.41 -2.79
C PHE A 33 10.17 -3.17 -2.32
N ASN A 34 10.11 -2.14 -3.17
CA ASN A 34 9.49 -0.87 -2.85
C ASN A 34 7.97 -1.05 -2.58
N PRO A 35 7.49 -0.74 -1.37
CA PRO A 35 6.09 -0.94 -1.01
C PRO A 35 5.13 -0.02 -1.78
N ILE A 36 5.61 1.11 -2.32
CA ILE A 36 4.81 1.96 -3.21
C ILE A 36 4.48 1.21 -4.51
N TRP A 37 5.45 0.48 -5.07
CA TRP A 37 5.22 -0.32 -6.28
C TRP A 37 4.27 -1.48 -6.02
N GLN A 38 4.30 -2.08 -4.82
CA GLN A 38 3.33 -3.11 -4.41
C GLN A 38 1.91 -2.54 -4.41
N ASN A 39 1.72 -1.40 -3.72
CA ASN A 39 0.43 -0.72 -3.70
C ASN A 39 -0.03 -0.28 -5.08
N ASN A 40 0.86 0.20 -5.96
CA ASN A 40 0.50 0.57 -7.33
C ASN A 40 -0.03 -0.64 -8.10
N GLY A 41 0.61 -1.82 -7.98
CA GLY A 41 0.10 -3.05 -8.58
C GLY A 41 -1.30 -3.42 -8.06
N HIS A 42 -1.54 -3.31 -6.75
CA HIS A 42 -2.86 -3.53 -6.16
C HIS A 42 -3.91 -2.52 -6.64
N ILE A 43 -3.55 -1.23 -6.72
CA ILE A 43 -4.43 -0.17 -7.23
C ILE A 43 -4.78 -0.43 -8.70
N SER A 44 -3.80 -0.76 -9.54
CA SER A 44 -4.05 -1.10 -10.94
C SER A 44 -5.02 -2.28 -11.09
N ALA A 45 -4.87 -3.32 -10.27
CA ALA A 45 -5.83 -4.43 -10.25
C ALA A 45 -7.24 -3.98 -9.86
N LEU A 46 -7.37 -3.15 -8.82
CA LEU A 46 -8.64 -2.58 -8.40
C LEU A 46 -9.29 -1.71 -9.48
N LYS A 47 -8.52 -0.84 -10.14
CA LYS A 47 -8.97 -0.02 -11.28
C LYS A 47 -9.54 -0.91 -12.40
N ASN A 48 -8.81 -1.95 -12.78
CA ASN A 48 -9.21 -2.88 -13.84
C ASN A 48 -10.52 -3.61 -13.52
N VAL A 49 -10.71 -4.01 -12.26
CA VAL A 49 -11.91 -4.72 -11.78
C VAL A 49 -13.12 -3.77 -11.73
N MET A 50 -12.95 -2.55 -11.22
CA MET A 50 -14.05 -1.59 -11.06
C MET A 50 -14.31 -0.75 -12.31
N LYS A 51 -13.44 -0.80 -13.33
CA LYS A 51 -13.45 0.08 -14.51
C LYS A 51 -13.39 1.56 -14.13
N LEU A 52 -12.54 1.90 -13.16
CA LEU A 52 -12.35 3.25 -12.66
C LEU A 52 -10.92 3.72 -12.94
N GLU A 53 -10.76 4.75 -13.76
CA GLU A 53 -9.43 5.28 -14.11
C GLU A 53 -8.99 6.48 -13.26
N ASN A 54 -9.90 7.09 -12.50
CA ASN A 54 -9.61 8.31 -11.74
C ASN A 54 -8.65 8.05 -10.56
N ASP A 55 -7.41 8.53 -10.68
CA ASP A 55 -6.37 8.40 -9.66
C ASP A 55 -6.71 9.08 -8.32
N ALA A 56 -7.55 10.13 -8.34
CA ALA A 56 -7.95 10.84 -7.13
C ALA A 56 -8.76 9.96 -6.15
N LEU A 57 -9.34 8.86 -6.63
CA LEU A 57 -10.08 7.89 -5.83
C LEU A 57 -9.16 7.00 -4.97
N PHE A 58 -7.87 6.92 -5.32
CA PHE A 58 -6.95 5.97 -4.71
C PHE A 58 -5.88 6.69 -3.91
N LYS A 59 -5.78 6.33 -2.64
CA LYS A 59 -4.68 6.74 -1.75
C LYS A 59 -3.80 5.53 -1.42
N SER A 60 -2.49 5.73 -1.42
CA SER A 60 -1.49 4.70 -1.11
C SER A 60 -0.80 5.05 0.21
N TYR A 61 -1.03 4.23 1.22
CA TYR A 61 -0.46 4.41 2.55
C TYR A 61 0.59 3.33 2.81
N ILE A 62 1.85 3.75 2.98
CA ILE A 62 2.93 2.89 3.44
C ILE A 62 3.15 3.18 4.92
N ILE A 63 2.90 2.20 5.76
CA ILE A 63 2.88 2.34 7.21
C ILE A 63 4.06 1.57 7.79
N PHE A 64 4.94 2.26 8.49
CA PHE A 64 6.04 1.63 9.22
C PHE A 64 5.77 1.60 10.72
N SER A 65 6.36 0.60 11.39
CA SER A 65 6.38 0.55 12.86
C SER A 65 7.15 1.73 13.46
N GLU A 66 6.94 1.99 14.76
CA GLU A 66 7.66 3.05 15.49
C GLU A 66 9.17 2.80 15.63
N ARG A 67 9.60 1.53 15.48
CA ARG A 67 10.99 1.08 15.65
C ARG A 67 11.92 1.50 14.51
N PHE A 68 11.38 2.26 13.57
CA PHE A 68 12.07 2.75 12.39
C PHE A 68 12.19 4.29 12.44
N THR A 69 13.32 4.80 11.95
CA THR A 69 13.57 6.22 11.71
C THR A 69 13.64 6.51 10.22
N LEU A 70 12.65 7.27 9.73
CA LEU A 70 12.57 7.73 8.34
C LEU A 70 13.67 8.76 8.09
N LYS A 71 14.70 8.34 7.32
CA LYS A 71 15.88 9.18 7.06
C LYS A 71 15.73 9.95 5.75
N LYS A 72 15.62 9.24 4.63
CA LYS A 72 15.47 9.87 3.31
C LYS A 72 14.50 9.05 2.48
N ILE A 73 13.30 9.59 2.34
CA ILE A 73 12.31 9.08 1.39
C ILE A 73 11.98 10.21 0.43
N THR A 74 12.21 9.97 -0.85
CA THR A 74 11.84 10.90 -1.92
C THR A 74 10.53 10.41 -2.54
N LEU A 75 9.48 11.21 -2.36
CA LEU A 75 8.15 11.00 -2.92
C LEU A 75 7.89 12.04 -4.01
N GLN A 76 7.13 11.66 -5.03
CA GLN A 76 6.68 12.55 -6.10
C GLN A 76 5.16 12.54 -6.24
N SER A 77 4.51 11.42 -5.92
CA SER A 77 3.07 11.28 -6.00
C SER A 77 2.36 11.86 -4.77
N GLU A 78 1.39 12.75 -5.00
CA GLU A 78 0.59 13.39 -3.93
C GLU A 78 -0.34 12.42 -3.19
N ASN A 79 -0.77 11.34 -3.85
CA ASN A 79 -1.64 10.32 -3.26
C ASN A 79 -0.87 9.25 -2.48
N VAL A 80 0.45 9.37 -2.35
CA VAL A 80 1.30 8.44 -1.60
C VAL A 80 1.72 9.07 -0.27
N LYS A 81 1.46 8.35 0.82
CA LYS A 81 1.92 8.73 2.17
C LYS A 81 2.79 7.64 2.74
N VAL A 82 3.97 8.03 3.22
CA VAL A 82 4.85 7.13 3.99
C VAL A 82 4.94 7.65 5.42
N ILE A 83 4.31 6.93 6.34
CA ILE A 83 4.08 7.40 7.70
C ILE A 83 4.37 6.32 8.74
N LYS A 84 4.53 6.75 9.99
CA LYS A 84 4.55 5.86 11.14
C LYS A 84 3.12 5.48 11.56
N THR A 85 3.00 4.35 12.25
CA THR A 85 1.72 3.78 12.68
C THR A 85 0.92 4.76 13.55
N ASN A 86 1.56 5.45 14.49
CA ASN A 86 0.91 6.46 15.33
C ASN A 86 0.34 7.67 14.55
N ARG A 87 0.78 7.89 13.31
CA ARG A 87 0.27 8.95 12.43
C ARG A 87 -0.84 8.48 11.49
N LEU A 88 -1.18 7.18 11.48
CA LEU A 88 -2.17 6.63 10.56
C LEU A 88 -3.56 7.25 10.74
N ILE A 89 -4.15 7.11 11.93
CA ILE A 89 -5.52 7.59 12.19
C ILE A 89 -5.68 9.09 11.95
N PRO A 90 -4.77 9.97 12.45
CA PRO A 90 -4.86 11.40 12.15
C PRO A 90 -4.78 11.73 10.66
N ASN A 91 -3.91 11.04 9.90
CA ASN A 91 -3.78 11.28 8.46
C ASN A 91 -5.00 10.81 7.68
N VAL A 92 -5.56 9.65 8.04
CA VAL A 92 -6.78 9.13 7.40
C VAL A 92 -7.97 10.04 7.66
N LYS A 93 -8.16 10.48 8.92
CA LYS A 93 -9.22 11.44 9.26
C LYS A 93 -9.08 12.75 8.47
N ARG A 94 -7.86 13.27 8.38
CA ARG A 94 -7.57 14.48 7.58
C ARG A 94 -7.93 14.27 6.11
N ASP A 95 -7.48 13.17 5.51
CA ASP A 95 -7.78 12.89 4.10
C ASP A 95 -9.28 12.71 3.85
N ILE A 96 -10.03 12.10 4.78
CA ILE A 96 -11.49 11.97 4.64
C ILE A 96 -12.16 13.35 4.56
N VAL A 97 -11.70 14.32 5.35
CA VAL A 97 -12.25 15.68 5.38
C VAL A 97 -11.81 16.49 4.16
N GLU A 98 -10.55 16.37 3.74
CA GLU A 98 -9.97 17.15 2.64
C GLU A 98 -10.30 16.57 1.25
N SER A 99 -10.71 15.30 1.16
CA SER A 99 -11.01 14.68 -0.13
C SER A 99 -12.35 15.13 -0.70
N SER A 100 -12.36 15.42 -2.00
CA SER A 100 -13.59 15.68 -2.74
C SER A 100 -14.51 14.46 -2.73
N LYS A 101 -15.82 14.70 -2.63
CA LYS A 101 -16.84 13.64 -2.77
C LYS A 101 -17.03 13.32 -4.26
N ILE A 102 -16.22 12.40 -4.77
CA ILE A 102 -16.19 12.05 -6.20
C ILE A 102 -17.26 10.99 -6.54
N LEU A 103 -17.56 10.07 -5.63
CA LEU A 103 -18.49 8.97 -5.86
C LEU A 103 -19.88 9.25 -5.28
N SER A 104 -20.92 8.95 -6.04
CA SER A 104 -22.30 8.93 -5.56
C SER A 104 -22.57 7.70 -4.68
N PRO A 105 -23.60 7.72 -3.81
CA PRO A 105 -24.01 6.56 -3.04
C PRO A 105 -24.29 5.32 -3.91
N GLU A 106 -24.87 5.50 -5.10
CA GLU A 106 -25.16 4.43 -6.06
C GLU A 106 -23.87 3.84 -6.62
N GLN A 107 -22.90 4.69 -6.99
CA GLN A 107 -21.58 4.23 -7.44
C GLN A 107 -20.86 3.44 -6.35
N VAL A 108 -20.95 3.88 -5.09
CA VAL A 108 -20.39 3.15 -3.94
C VAL A 108 -21.04 1.77 -3.81
N GLN A 109 -22.36 1.65 -3.98
CA GLN A 109 -23.05 0.35 -3.94
C GLN A 109 -22.64 -0.57 -5.10
N VAL A 110 -22.44 -0.03 -6.31
CA VAL A 110 -21.93 -0.80 -7.45
C VAL A 110 -20.52 -1.32 -7.16
N ILE A 111 -19.63 -0.45 -6.67
CA ILE A 111 -18.26 -0.81 -6.30
C ILE A 111 -18.27 -1.91 -5.23
N TYR A 112 -19.09 -1.77 -4.19
CA TYR A 112 -19.24 -2.76 -3.13
C TYR A 112 -19.64 -4.13 -3.69
N LYS A 113 -20.65 -4.19 -4.58
CA LYS A 113 -21.10 -5.44 -5.21
C LYS A 113 -20.02 -6.08 -6.09
N VAL A 114 -19.26 -5.28 -6.84
CA VAL A 114 -18.17 -5.78 -7.69
C VAL A 114 -17.04 -6.34 -6.83
N LEU A 115 -16.55 -5.57 -5.85
CA LEU A 115 -15.46 -5.98 -4.97
C LEU A 115 -15.84 -7.12 -4.04
N GLY A 116 -17.11 -7.22 -3.62
CA GLY A 116 -17.61 -8.31 -2.78
C GLY A 116 -17.39 -9.69 -3.40
N ARG A 117 -17.34 -9.80 -4.73
CA ARG A 117 -17.02 -11.05 -5.45
C ARG A 117 -15.58 -11.52 -5.25
N TYR A 118 -14.68 -10.63 -4.83
CA TYR A 118 -13.25 -10.91 -4.62
C TYR A 118 -12.86 -10.95 -3.13
N ALA A 119 -13.80 -10.65 -2.22
CA ALA A 119 -13.52 -10.57 -0.79
C ALA A 119 -13.35 -11.94 -0.10
N LEU A 120 -13.84 -13.01 -0.73
CA LEU A 120 -13.75 -14.38 -0.23
C LEU A 120 -12.97 -15.23 -1.24
N ALA A 121 -11.64 -15.27 -1.10
CA ALA A 121 -10.88 -16.33 -1.72
C ALA A 121 -11.28 -17.66 -1.06
N ASP A 122 -11.77 -18.61 -1.84
CA ASP A 122 -12.04 -19.95 -1.34
C ASP A 122 -10.73 -20.60 -0.85
N GLU A 123 -10.88 -21.62 -0.01
CA GLU A 123 -9.75 -22.27 0.64
C GLU A 123 -8.78 -22.88 -0.39
N VAL A 124 -9.30 -23.27 -1.55
CA VAL A 124 -8.54 -23.78 -2.71
C VAL A 124 -7.62 -22.70 -3.28
N THR A 125 -8.14 -21.49 -3.49
CA THR A 125 -7.39 -20.34 -3.99
C THR A 125 -6.30 -19.93 -3.00
N LYS A 126 -6.59 -19.96 -1.69
CA LYS A 126 -5.57 -19.70 -0.65
C LYS A 126 -4.48 -20.77 -0.64
N GLN A 127 -4.85 -22.05 -0.70
CA GLN A 127 -3.91 -23.17 -0.74
C GLN A 127 -3.00 -23.11 -1.97
N ALA A 128 -3.57 -22.84 -3.16
CA ALA A 128 -2.83 -22.67 -4.39
C ALA A 128 -1.84 -21.50 -4.32
N HIS A 129 -2.23 -20.38 -3.71
CA HIS A 129 -1.33 -19.25 -3.46
C HIS A 129 -0.15 -19.64 -2.54
N ILE A 130 -0.42 -20.32 -1.43
CA ILE A 130 0.63 -20.78 -0.50
C ILE A 130 1.60 -21.73 -1.21
N ALA A 131 1.10 -22.67 -2.01
CA ALA A 131 1.93 -23.60 -2.77
C ALA A 131 2.83 -22.88 -3.80
N ALA A 132 2.27 -21.90 -4.53
CA ALA A 132 3.01 -21.12 -5.52
C ALA A 132 4.09 -20.22 -4.89
N VAL A 133 3.86 -19.69 -3.69
CA VAL A 133 4.87 -18.93 -2.94
C VAL A 133 5.99 -19.84 -2.45
N LYS A 134 5.66 -21.04 -1.92
CA LYS A 134 6.65 -22.02 -1.47
C LYS A 134 7.52 -22.56 -2.61
N ALA A 135 6.96 -22.73 -3.80
CA ALA A 135 7.70 -23.22 -4.98
C ALA A 135 8.69 -22.20 -5.56
N LYS A 136 8.65 -20.94 -5.12
CA LYS A 136 9.56 -19.86 -5.54
C LYS A 136 10.68 -19.57 -4.54
N VAL A 137 10.72 -20.31 -3.42
CA VAL A 137 11.78 -20.25 -2.39
C VAL A 137 12.66 -21.49 -2.56
#